data_AF-A0AA50ULB5-F1
#
_entry.id   AF-A0AA50ULB5-F1
#
_cell.length_a   1.000
_cell.length_b   1.000
_cell.length_c   1.000
_cell.angle_alpha   90.00
_cell.angle_beta   90.00
_cell.angle_gamma   90.00
#
_symmetry.space_group_name_H-M   'P 1'
#
loop_
_entity.id
_entity.type
_entity.pdbx_description
1 polymer ?
#
loop_
_entity_poly.entity_id
_entity_poly.type
_entity_poly.pdbx_seq_one_letter_code
_entity_poly.pdbx_strand_id
1 'polypeptide(L)' 'GLYFDIEKQTCDWKDAVKNCKLKNKERKVQPHLYTEEPLCQDGFLACGDFNCVERGLFCNGEKDCADGSDENS' A
#
# COMPACT_ATOMS: atom_id res chain seq x y z
N GLY A 1 -3.70 15.53 -27.99
CA GLY A 1 -2.94 14.42 -27.37
C GLY A 1 -3.75 13.82 -26.23
N LEU A 2 -3.55 12.55 -25.93
CA LEU A 2 -4.21 11.86 -24.82
C LEU A 2 -3.46 12.12 -23.51
N TYR A 3 -4.20 12.15 -22.41
CA TYR A 3 -3.73 12.39 -21.05
C TYR A 3 -4.26 11.28 -20.14
N PHE A 4 -3.52 10.95 -19.07
CA PHE A 4 -3.96 9.93 -18.11
C PHE A 4 -4.95 10.53 -17.11
N ASP A 5 -6.14 9.95 -17.03
CA ASP A 5 -7.16 10.26 -16.02
C ASP A 5 -6.95 9.37 -14.78
N ILE A 6 -6.67 10.02 -13.65
CA ILE A 6 -6.34 9.36 -12.39
C ILE A 6 -7.56 8.72 -11.73
N GLU A 7 -8.76 9.24 -11.95
CA GLU A 7 -9.99 8.69 -11.37
C GLU A 7 -10.46 7.47 -12.16
N LYS A 8 -10.39 7.56 -13.50
CA LYS A 8 -10.82 6.48 -14.39
C LYS A 8 -9.73 5.45 -14.67
N GLN A 9 -8.49 5.69 -14.24
CA GLN A 9 -7.33 4.84 -14.51
C GLN A 9 -7.17 4.51 -16.02
N THR A 10 -7.48 5.47 -16.89
CA THR A 10 -7.48 5.30 -18.35
C THR A 10 -6.92 6.54 -19.04
N CYS A 11 -6.52 6.40 -20.30
CA CYS A 11 -6.10 7.54 -21.12
C CYS A 11 -7.32 8.14 -21.83
N ASP A 12 -7.53 9.45 -21.69
CA ASP A 12 -8.64 10.19 -22.31
C ASP A 12 -8.10 11.44 -23.03
N TRP A 13 -8.94 12.10 -23.82
CA TRP A 13 -8.60 13.34 -24.50
C TRP A 13 -8.30 14.44 -23.48
N LYS A 14 -7.34 15.31 -23.80
CA LYS A 14 -6.89 16.40 -22.93
C LYS A 14 -8.04 17.20 -22.31
N ASP A 15 -9.09 17.49 -23.08
CA ASP A 15 -10.23 18.30 -22.63
C ASP A 15 -11.15 17.55 -21.64
N ALA A 16 -11.11 16.21 -21.66
CA ALA A 16 -11.85 15.35 -20.75
C ALA A 16 -11.11 15.08 -19.43
N VAL A 17 -9.78 15.23 -19.38
CA VAL A 17 -8.96 14.96 -18.20
C VAL A 17 -8.81 16.20 -17.32
N LYS A 18 -9.59 16.27 -16.23
CA LYS A 18 -9.58 17.42 -15.29
C LYS A 18 -8.52 17.31 -14.18
N ASN A 19 -8.00 16.12 -13.95
CA ASN A 19 -7.11 15.75 -12.85
C ASN A 19 -5.64 15.59 -13.28
N CYS A 20 -5.25 16.05 -14.47
CA CYS A 20 -3.88 15.91 -14.99
C CYS A 20 -2.80 16.54 -14.10
N LYS A 21 -3.14 17.55 -13.27
CA LYS A 21 -2.20 18.19 -12.34
C LYS A 21 -2.08 17.48 -11.00
N LEU A 22 -3.00 16.56 -10.70
CA LEU A 22 -2.97 15.81 -9.46
C LEU A 22 -1.92 14.70 -9.59
N LYS A 23 -1.27 14.38 -8.48
CA LYS A 23 -0.44 13.18 -8.38
C LYS A 23 -1.32 12.09 -7.76
N ASN A 24 -1.14 10.85 -8.19
CA ASN A 24 -1.81 9.72 -7.55
C ASN A 24 -1.38 9.66 -6.07
N LYS A 25 -2.25 9.12 -5.22
CA LYS A 25 -1.96 8.91 -3.80
C LYS A 25 -0.67 8.11 -3.67
N GLU A 26 0.17 8.49 -2.71
CA GLU A 26 1.45 7.83 -2.51
C GLU A 26 1.23 6.33 -2.29
N ARG A 27 1.99 5.52 -3.02
CA ARG A 27 1.94 4.06 -2.88
C ARG A 27 2.47 3.73 -1.49
N LYS A 28 1.57 3.36 -0.59
CA LYS A 28 1.92 2.89 0.75
C LYS A 28 2.56 1.51 0.67
N VAL A 29 3.49 1.23 1.58
CA VAL A 29 4.19 -0.06 1.65
C VAL A 29 3.22 -1.12 2.16
N GLN A 30 3.10 -2.23 1.44
CA GLN A 30 2.21 -3.33 1.82
C GLN A 30 2.97 -4.32 2.71
N PRO A 31 2.30 -4.94 3.68
CA PRO A 31 2.90 -5.97 4.50
C PRO A 31 3.06 -7.29 3.75
N HIS A 32 4.04 -8.10 4.16
CA HIS A 32 4.39 -9.37 3.53
C HIS A 32 3.66 -10.55 4.18
N LEU A 33 2.32 -10.54 4.13
CA LEU A 33 1.47 -11.53 4.80
C LEU A 33 1.42 -12.90 4.13
N TYR A 34 1.72 -12.97 2.83
CA TYR A 34 1.68 -14.21 2.04
C TYR A 34 2.99 -14.38 1.27
N THR A 35 3.84 -15.28 1.77
CA THR A 35 5.13 -15.64 1.18
C THR A 35 5.22 -17.16 1.10
N GLU A 36 6.00 -17.69 0.14
CA GLU A 36 6.13 -19.15 -0.04
C GLU A 36 6.85 -19.83 1.13
N GLU A 37 7.64 -19.07 1.89
CA GLU A 37 8.32 -19.50 3.12
C GLU A 37 7.90 -18.57 4.28
N PRO A 38 7.56 -19.11 5.47
CA PRO A 38 7.15 -18.28 6.58
C PRO A 38 8.30 -17.37 7.04
N LEU A 39 8.17 -16.06 6.76
CA LEU A 39 9.13 -15.04 7.20
C LEU A 39 9.17 -14.88 8.72
N CYS A 40 8.02 -15.11 9.37
CA CYS A 40 7.82 -14.92 10.80
C CYS A 40 7.26 -16.20 11.44
N GLN A 41 7.49 -16.34 12.75
CA GLN A 41 6.94 -17.43 13.55
C GLN A 41 5.40 -17.35 13.61
N ASP A 42 4.75 -18.47 13.89
CA ASP A 42 3.30 -18.54 14.09
C ASP A 42 2.80 -17.49 15.10
N GLY A 43 1.78 -16.73 14.71
CA GLY A 43 1.25 -15.61 15.50
C GLY A 43 1.88 -14.24 15.20
N PHE A 44 2.96 -14.20 14.42
CA PHE A 44 3.59 -12.97 13.94
C PHE A 44 3.34 -12.79 12.43
N LEU A 45 3.34 -11.54 11.99
CA LEU A 45 3.14 -11.14 10.61
C LEU A 45 4.29 -10.22 10.18
N ALA A 46 4.71 -10.38 8.92
CA ALA A 46 5.82 -9.61 8.37
C ALA A 46 5.35 -8.24 7.84
N CYS A 47 5.98 -7.18 8.32
CA CYS A 47 5.94 -5.84 7.77
C CYS A 47 6.57 -5.82 6.35
N GLY A 48 6.37 -4.73 5.62
CA GLY A 48 6.97 -4.50 4.30
C GLY A 48 8.49 -4.32 4.34
N ASP A 49 9.05 -4.01 5.50
CA ASP A 49 10.48 -3.98 5.78
C ASP A 49 11.03 -5.29 6.37
N PHE A 50 10.25 -6.37 6.31
CA PHE A 50 10.57 -7.73 6.80
C PHE A 50 10.68 -7.87 8.32
N ASN A 51 10.35 -6.82 9.10
CA ASN A 51 10.21 -6.97 10.54
C ASN A 51 8.97 -7.78 10.89
N CYS A 52 9.02 -8.54 11.98
CA CYS A 52 7.90 -9.34 12.46
C CYS A 52 7.23 -8.64 13.64
N VAL A 53 5.94 -8.36 13.54
CA VAL A 53 5.13 -7.85 14.66
C VAL A 53 3.96 -8.79 14.94
N GLU A 54 3.39 -8.73 16.14
CA GLU A 54 2.29 -9.62 16.52
C GLU A 54 1.07 -9.40 15.62
N ARG A 55 0.38 -10.49 15.27
CA ARG A 55 -0.81 -10.41 14.42
C ARG A 55 -1.89 -9.47 14.96
N GLY A 56 -1.99 -9.31 16.28
CA GLY A 56 -2.95 -8.40 16.92
C GLY A 56 -2.61 -6.92 16.80
N LEU A 57 -1.39 -6.58 16.39
CA LEU A 57 -0.94 -5.22 16.16
C LEU A 57 -1.23 -4.73 14.74
N PHE A 58 -1.54 -5.64 13.81
CA PHE A 58 -1.92 -5.25 12.46
C PHE A 58 -3.31 -4.61 12.41
N CYS A 59 -3.42 -3.46 11.73
CA CYS A 59 -4.66 -2.71 11.54
C CYS A 59 -5.31 -2.30 12.87
N ASN A 60 -4.49 -1.99 13.88
CA ASN A 60 -4.93 -1.56 15.21
C ASN A 60 -5.10 -0.03 15.33
N GLY A 61 -4.69 0.73 14.30
CA GLY A 61 -4.71 2.20 14.29
C GLY A 61 -3.44 2.87 14.81
N GLU A 62 -2.44 2.10 15.27
CA GLU A 62 -1.12 2.53 15.71
C GLU A 62 -0.05 2.02 14.73
N LYS A 63 1.03 2.79 14.56
CA LYS A 63 2.13 2.40 13.68
C LYS A 63 3.14 1.57 14.47
N ASP A 64 3.06 0.25 14.34
CA ASP A 64 3.94 -0.74 14.94
C ASP A 64 5.12 -1.11 14.00
N CYS A 65 4.90 -1.15 12.67
CA CYS A 65 6.00 -1.35 11.72
C CYS A 65 6.76 -0.05 11.46
N ALA A 66 8.09 -0.11 11.26
CA ALA A 66 8.88 1.09 10.94
C ALA A 66 8.46 1.76 9.63
N ASP A 67 8.03 0.97 8.65
CA ASP A 67 7.47 1.43 7.37
C ASP A 67 5.97 1.79 7.46
N GLY A 68 5.27 1.37 8.51
CA GLY A 68 3.84 1.57 8.72
C GLY A 68 2.96 0.70 7.83
N SER A 69 3.52 -0.42 7.36
CA SER A 69 2.82 -1.38 6.51
C SER A 69 1.74 -2.17 7.26
N ASP A 70 1.86 -2.30 8.57
CA ASP A 70 0.83 -2.83 9.47
C ASP A 70 -0.52 -2.08 9.37
N GLU A 71 -0.44 -0.77 9.14
CA GLU A 71 -1.60 0.12 9.00
C GLU A 71 -1.97 0.40 7.54
N ASN A 72 -1.48 -0.43 6.62
CA ASN A 72 -1.76 -0.33 5.21
C ASN A 72 -2.49 -1.56 4.68
N SER A 73 -3.81 -1.41 4.49
CA SER A 73 -4.67 -2.35 3.75
C SER A 73 -4.86 -1.92 2.30
#